data_AF-A0A2C9WR01-F1
#
_entry.id   AF-A0A2C9WR01-F1
#
_cell.length_a   1.000
_cell.length_b   1.000
_cell.length_c   1.000
_cell.angle_alpha   90.00
_cell.angle_beta   90.00
_cell.angle_gamma   90.00
#
_symmetry.space_group_name_H-M   'P 1'
#
loop_
_entity.id
_entity.type
_entity.pdbx_description
1 polymer ?
#
loop_
_entity_poly.entity_id
_entity_poly.type
_entity_poly.pdbx_seq_one_letter_code
_entity_poly.pdbx_strand_id
1 'polypeptide(L)'
;MDIEQKQAELIDHFVKKASSLKGTVLGPVIIEATSHPSLFAFSEILAVPSVAELEGTENSRYLDVLRLFAHGTWTDYKNNVERLPELISDQVLKLKQLTVLTLAETNKVLPYDQLMQELDVTNVRELEDFLINECMYAGIVRGKLDQLRRCFEVQFAAGRDLRPGQLGNMLQTLSNWLATSENLLVSIQEKIKWADTMSESDKKHRKDVEDRVEEVKKSLSLKKLHTVSRPTLTSEGTRRSTLNLVE
;
A
#
# COMPACT_ATOMS: atom_id res chain seq x y z
N MET A 1 9.92 16.97 3.62
CA MET A 1 8.73 16.95 2.73
C MET A 1 8.30 18.40 2.62
N ASP A 2 8.74 19.10 1.59
CA ASP A 2 8.75 20.58 1.59
C ASP A 2 7.35 21.21 1.63
N ILE A 3 6.31 20.45 1.28
CA ILE A 3 4.91 20.89 1.29
C ILE A 3 4.37 20.94 2.72
N GLU A 4 4.58 19.90 3.53
CA GLU A 4 4.09 19.84 4.90
C GLU A 4 4.70 20.94 5.78
N GLN A 5 5.99 21.22 5.60
CA GLN A 5 6.68 22.26 6.36
C GLN A 5 6.17 23.66 6.00
N LYS A 6 5.95 23.93 4.70
CA LYS A 6 5.33 25.19 4.25
C LYS A 6 3.89 25.32 4.72
N GLN A 7 3.14 24.23 4.78
CA GLN A 7 1.78 24.24 5.32
C GLN A 7 1.76 24.59 6.80
N ALA A 8 2.65 24.02 7.61
CA ALA A 8 2.73 24.32 9.04
C ALA A 8 2.95 25.81 9.32
N GLU A 9 3.83 26.46 8.56
CA GLU A 9 4.08 27.91 8.67
C GLU A 9 2.84 28.74 8.32
N LEU A 10 2.11 28.34 7.28
CA LEU A 10 0.87 29.02 6.86
C LEU A 10 -0.25 28.81 7.89
N ILE A 11 -0.40 27.60 8.42
CA ILE A 11 -1.38 27.31 9.46
C ILE A 11 -1.11 28.18 10.69
N ASP A 12 0.13 28.23 11.16
CA ASP A 12 0.52 29.07 12.29
C ASP A 12 0.25 30.56 12.03
N HIS A 13 0.54 31.05 10.81
CA HIS A 13 0.21 32.41 10.39
C HIS A 13 -1.30 32.70 10.49
N PHE A 14 -2.14 31.85 9.90
CA PHE A 14 -3.59 32.04 9.91
C PHE A 14 -4.20 31.84 11.29
N VAL A 15 -3.69 30.91 12.10
CA VAL A 15 -4.12 30.72 13.51
C VAL A 15 -3.82 31.96 14.34
N LYS A 16 -2.63 32.55 14.22
CA LYS A 16 -2.27 33.80 14.91
C LYS A 16 -3.14 34.98 14.45
N LYS A 17 -3.39 35.08 13.14
CA LYS A 17 -4.25 36.11 12.56
C LYS A 17 -5.70 35.96 13.06
N ALA A 18 -6.25 34.75 13.03
CA ALA A 18 -7.59 34.46 13.52
C ALA A 18 -7.72 34.67 15.05
N SER A 19 -6.67 34.38 15.82
CA SER A 19 -6.67 34.57 17.29
C SER A 19 -6.58 36.04 17.72
N SER A 20 -6.00 36.90 16.88
CA SER A 20 -5.85 38.34 17.17
C SER A 20 -7.06 39.18 16.73
N LEU A 21 -7.92 38.62 15.89
CA LEU A 21 -9.10 39.28 15.34
C LEU A 21 -10.38 38.71 15.96
N LYS A 22 -11.45 39.52 16.00
CA LYS A 22 -12.75 39.12 16.54
C LYS A 22 -13.90 39.61 15.66
N GLY A 23 -15.00 38.86 15.67
CA GLY A 23 -16.26 39.26 15.03
C GLY A 23 -16.15 39.36 13.51
N THR A 24 -16.68 40.45 12.95
CA THR A 24 -16.86 40.64 11.50
C THR A 24 -15.57 40.66 10.68
N VAL A 25 -14.42 40.83 11.31
CA VAL A 25 -13.11 40.87 10.63
C VAL A 25 -12.57 39.46 10.30
N LEU A 26 -13.18 38.40 10.83
CA LEU A 26 -12.77 37.03 10.56
C LEU A 26 -13.21 36.50 9.20
N GLY A 27 -14.29 37.03 8.62
CA GLY A 27 -14.78 36.63 7.30
C GLY A 27 -13.69 36.74 6.21
N PRO A 28 -13.06 37.92 6.03
CA PRO A 28 -11.94 38.08 5.09
C PRO A 28 -10.77 37.13 5.33
N VAL A 29 -10.44 36.82 6.59
CA VAL A 29 -9.36 35.87 6.93
C VAL A 29 -9.71 34.45 6.50
N ILE A 30 -10.97 34.04 6.68
CA ILE A 30 -11.44 32.72 6.24
C ILE A 30 -11.40 32.64 4.70
N ILE A 31 -11.83 33.69 4.00
CA ILE A 31 -11.75 33.75 2.53
C ILE A 31 -10.28 33.63 2.09
N GLU A 32 -9.38 34.39 2.70
CA GLU A 32 -7.94 34.36 2.40
C GLU A 32 -7.34 32.97 2.63
N ALA A 33 -7.62 32.33 3.77
CA ALA A 33 -7.15 30.99 4.09
C ALA A 33 -7.69 29.95 3.10
N THR A 34 -9.00 29.96 2.84
CA THR A 34 -9.65 29.02 1.92
C THR A 34 -9.26 29.26 0.45
N SER A 35 -8.71 30.41 0.10
CA SER A 35 -8.19 30.72 -1.25
C SER A 35 -6.69 30.49 -1.40
N HIS A 36 -5.93 30.39 -0.30
CA HIS A 36 -4.47 30.33 -0.35
C HIS A 36 -3.93 29.04 -1.05
N PRO A 37 -3.17 29.11 -2.15
CA PRO A 37 -2.89 27.96 -3.02
C PRO A 37 -2.14 26.80 -2.34
N SER A 38 -1.35 27.09 -1.30
CA SER A 38 -0.56 26.08 -0.59
C SER A 38 -1.19 25.56 0.70
N LEU A 39 -2.38 26.03 1.10
CA LEU A 39 -3.03 25.65 2.36
C LEU A 39 -4.17 24.66 2.09
N PHE A 40 -4.04 23.44 2.63
CA PHE A 40 -5.01 22.35 2.44
C PHE A 40 -5.52 21.72 3.76
N ALA A 41 -5.02 22.16 4.91
CA ALA A 41 -5.47 21.75 6.23
C ALA A 41 -6.07 22.95 6.97
N PHE A 42 -7.21 22.74 7.62
CA PHE A 42 -8.03 23.81 8.19
C PHE A 42 -8.49 23.52 9.62
N SER A 43 -8.24 22.32 10.16
CA SER A 43 -8.69 21.91 11.49
C SER A 43 -8.19 22.83 12.60
N GLU A 44 -6.92 23.25 12.54
CA GLU A 44 -6.30 24.13 13.52
C GLU A 44 -6.91 25.54 13.49
N ILE A 45 -7.23 26.04 12.29
CA ILE A 45 -7.89 27.34 12.11
C ILE A 45 -9.33 27.26 12.62
N LEU A 46 -10.02 26.14 12.34
CA LEU A 46 -11.38 25.87 12.82
C LEU A 46 -11.44 25.73 14.34
N ALA A 47 -10.37 25.22 14.97
CA ALA A 47 -10.27 25.06 16.42
C ALA A 47 -9.98 26.37 17.19
N VAL A 48 -9.72 27.49 16.49
CA VAL A 48 -9.50 28.79 17.13
C VAL A 48 -10.79 29.25 17.83
N PRO A 49 -10.75 29.61 19.13
CA PRO A 49 -11.96 30.02 19.87
C PRO A 49 -12.72 31.17 19.22
N SER A 50 -12.01 32.18 18.70
CA SER A 50 -12.63 33.32 18.02
C SER A 50 -13.37 32.94 16.73
N VAL A 51 -12.98 31.84 16.08
CA VAL A 51 -13.68 31.28 14.91
C VAL A 51 -14.92 30.51 15.33
N ALA A 52 -14.85 29.75 16.43
CA ALA A 52 -16.00 29.06 17.00
C ALA A 52 -17.09 30.05 17.49
N GLU A 53 -16.69 31.22 18.01
CA GLU A 53 -17.59 32.31 18.41
C GLU A 53 -18.40 32.92 17.24
N LEU A 54 -18.06 32.61 15.98
CA LEU A 54 -18.85 33.04 14.82
C LEU A 54 -20.19 32.29 14.71
N GLU A 55 -20.33 31.16 15.40
CA GLU A 55 -21.57 30.39 15.45
C GLU A 55 -22.71 31.24 16.06
N GLY A 56 -23.83 31.33 15.34
CA GLY A 56 -24.97 32.17 15.75
C GLY A 56 -24.86 33.66 15.39
N THR A 57 -23.75 34.10 14.75
CA THR A 57 -23.60 35.47 14.23
C THR A 57 -23.99 35.57 12.75
N GLU A 58 -24.05 36.79 12.21
CA GLU A 58 -24.23 37.06 10.77
C GLU A 58 -23.15 36.39 9.89
N ASN A 59 -21.98 36.09 10.47
CA ASN A 59 -20.85 35.44 9.78
C ASN A 59 -20.80 33.92 9.94
N SER A 60 -21.86 33.31 10.51
CA SER A 60 -22.00 31.85 10.62
C SER A 60 -21.78 31.12 9.28
N ARG A 61 -22.17 31.75 8.17
CA ARG A 61 -21.92 31.24 6.81
C ARG A 61 -20.44 31.00 6.49
N TYR A 62 -19.54 31.83 7.00
CA TYR A 62 -18.10 31.64 6.79
C TYR A 62 -17.54 30.48 7.62
N LEU A 63 -18.10 30.25 8.80
CA LEU A 63 -17.77 29.07 9.61
C LEU A 63 -18.20 27.78 8.89
N ASP A 64 -19.37 27.79 8.26
CA ASP A 64 -19.84 26.64 7.47
C ASP A 64 -18.97 26.38 6.23
N VAL A 65 -18.46 27.42 5.57
CA VAL A 65 -17.44 27.28 4.51
C VAL A 65 -16.17 26.63 5.07
N LEU A 66 -15.66 27.09 6.23
CA LEU A 66 -14.46 26.51 6.79
C LEU A 66 -14.65 25.03 7.17
N ARG A 67 -15.82 24.67 7.72
CA ARG A 67 -16.22 23.28 8.00
C ARG A 67 -16.30 22.44 6.72
N LEU A 68 -16.85 22.99 5.64
CA LEU A 68 -16.89 22.36 4.32
C LEU A 68 -15.49 22.09 3.79
N PHE A 69 -14.56 23.04 3.91
CA PHE A 69 -13.17 22.85 3.44
C PHE A 69 -12.41 21.83 4.30
N ALA A 70 -12.62 21.82 5.62
CA ALA A 70 -12.00 20.84 6.49
C ALA A 70 -12.52 19.41 6.23
N HIS A 71 -13.83 19.23 6.02
CA HIS A 71 -14.42 17.89 6.10
C HIS A 71 -15.31 17.49 4.90
N GLY A 72 -15.84 18.43 4.14
CA GLY A 72 -16.75 18.16 3.03
C GLY A 72 -16.07 18.05 1.66
N THR A 73 -16.88 18.08 0.60
CA THR A 73 -16.49 17.87 -0.79
C THR A 73 -17.19 18.87 -1.72
N TRP A 74 -16.81 18.89 -2.99
CA TRP A 74 -17.47 19.71 -4.02
C TRP A 74 -18.96 19.36 -4.16
N THR A 75 -19.31 18.07 -4.07
CA THR A 75 -20.70 17.62 -4.09
C THR A 75 -21.47 18.14 -2.87
N ASP A 76 -20.86 18.19 -1.69
CA ASP A 76 -21.47 18.75 -0.48
C ASP A 76 -21.77 20.25 -0.64
N TYR A 77 -20.87 21.00 -1.30
CA TYR A 77 -21.12 22.40 -1.63
C TYR A 77 -22.32 22.54 -2.57
N LYS A 78 -22.35 21.77 -3.67
CA LYS A 78 -23.46 21.81 -4.65
C LYS A 78 -24.82 21.48 -4.02
N ASN A 79 -24.85 20.59 -3.04
CA ASN A 79 -26.08 20.25 -2.31
C ASN A 79 -26.52 21.31 -1.29
N ASN A 80 -25.63 22.25 -0.91
CA ASN A 80 -25.88 23.24 0.14
C ASN A 80 -25.66 24.70 -0.33
N VAL A 81 -25.72 24.97 -1.63
CA VAL A 81 -25.48 26.31 -2.21
C VAL A 81 -26.40 27.38 -1.62
N GLU A 82 -27.63 27.03 -1.25
CA GLU A 82 -28.57 28.00 -0.65
C GLU A 82 -28.15 28.49 0.75
N ARG A 83 -27.37 27.68 1.48
CA ARG A 83 -26.94 27.98 2.87
C ARG A 83 -25.55 28.57 2.94
N LEU A 84 -24.72 28.29 1.92
CA LEU A 84 -23.33 28.71 1.84
C LEU A 84 -23.20 30.00 1.01
N PRO A 85 -22.18 30.83 1.28
CA PRO A 85 -21.87 31.95 0.41
C PRO A 85 -21.29 31.43 -0.91
N GLU A 86 -21.42 32.25 -1.96
CA GLU A 86 -20.85 31.95 -3.27
C GLU A 86 -19.32 31.90 -3.17
N LEU A 87 -18.73 30.79 -3.63
CA LEU A 87 -17.28 30.58 -3.60
C LEU A 87 -16.61 31.30 -4.78
N ILE A 88 -15.48 31.94 -4.53
CA ILE A 88 -14.65 32.52 -5.59
C ILE A 88 -13.89 31.41 -6.35
N SER A 89 -13.36 31.73 -7.53
CA SER A 89 -12.65 30.76 -8.39
C SER A 89 -11.58 29.96 -7.66
N ASP A 90 -10.76 30.62 -6.83
CA ASP A 90 -9.67 29.95 -6.09
C ASP A 90 -10.20 28.99 -5.01
N GLN A 91 -11.31 29.33 -4.38
CA GLN A 91 -12.00 28.46 -3.42
C GLN A 91 -12.63 27.25 -4.11
N VAL A 92 -13.26 27.45 -5.27
CA VAL A 92 -13.82 26.37 -6.09
C VAL A 92 -12.72 25.38 -6.50
N LEU A 93 -11.61 25.92 -7.03
CA LEU A 93 -10.44 25.13 -7.40
C LEU A 93 -9.96 24.28 -6.22
N LYS A 94 -9.78 24.91 -5.07
CA LYS A 94 -9.31 24.23 -3.86
C LYS A 94 -10.27 23.17 -3.37
N LEU A 95 -11.58 23.45 -3.35
CA LEU A 95 -12.56 22.46 -2.90
C LEU A 95 -12.58 21.22 -3.81
N LYS A 96 -12.38 21.42 -5.12
CA LYS A 96 -12.17 20.31 -6.07
C LYS A 96 -10.89 19.52 -5.76
N GLN A 97 -9.76 20.19 -5.47
CA GLN A 97 -8.52 19.53 -5.07
C GLN A 97 -8.70 18.69 -3.78
N LEU A 98 -9.37 19.24 -2.76
CA LEU A 98 -9.68 18.56 -1.51
C LEU A 98 -10.62 17.36 -1.71
N THR A 99 -11.51 17.44 -2.71
CA THR A 99 -12.39 16.33 -3.10
C THR A 99 -11.57 15.18 -3.68
N VAL A 100 -10.57 15.45 -4.53
CA VAL A 100 -9.64 14.42 -5.03
C VAL A 100 -8.89 13.75 -3.88
N LEU A 101 -8.40 14.51 -2.90
CA LEU A 101 -7.72 13.96 -1.72
C LEU A 101 -8.63 13.02 -0.92
N THR A 102 -9.90 13.40 -0.73
CA THR A 102 -10.89 12.57 -0.04
C THR A 102 -11.17 11.25 -0.78
N LEU A 103 -11.26 11.30 -2.12
CA LEU A 103 -11.44 10.09 -2.93
C LEU A 103 -10.20 9.19 -2.87
N ALA A 104 -9.01 9.79 -2.93
CA ALA A 104 -7.72 9.11 -2.87
C ALA A 104 -7.40 8.48 -1.49
N GLU A 105 -8.02 8.99 -0.43
CA GLU A 105 -7.97 8.38 0.92
C GLU A 105 -8.62 6.99 0.92
N THR A 106 -9.76 6.85 0.22
CA THR A 106 -10.56 5.61 0.22
C THR A 106 -10.07 4.61 -0.82
N ASN A 107 -9.74 5.07 -2.03
CA ASN A 107 -9.45 4.21 -3.17
C ASN A 107 -8.12 4.56 -3.83
N LYS A 108 -7.29 3.54 -4.10
CA LYS A 108 -6.02 3.71 -4.84
C LYS A 108 -6.19 3.79 -6.35
N VAL A 109 -7.32 3.36 -6.88
CA VAL A 109 -7.65 3.47 -8.31
C VAL A 109 -8.95 4.24 -8.42
N LEU A 110 -8.89 5.45 -8.98
CA LEU A 110 -10.03 6.36 -9.12
C LEU A 110 -10.53 6.33 -10.57
N PRO A 111 -11.74 5.81 -10.83
CA PRO A 111 -12.32 5.84 -12.17
C PRO A 111 -12.58 7.29 -12.63
N TYR A 112 -12.35 7.58 -13.90
CA TYR A 112 -12.59 8.91 -14.47
C TYR A 112 -14.04 9.31 -14.37
N ASP A 113 -14.98 8.39 -14.57
CA ASP A 113 -16.41 8.71 -14.52
C ASP A 113 -16.83 9.19 -13.11
N GLN A 114 -16.27 8.58 -12.06
CA GLN A 114 -16.48 9.03 -10.68
C GLN A 114 -15.84 10.41 -10.44
N LEU A 115 -14.59 10.60 -10.88
CA LEU A 115 -13.90 11.90 -10.73
C LEU A 115 -14.64 13.01 -11.48
N MET A 116 -15.10 12.75 -12.69
CA MET A 116 -15.86 13.70 -13.51
C MET A 116 -17.17 14.09 -12.82
N GLN A 117 -17.89 13.13 -12.22
CA GLN A 117 -19.12 13.39 -11.49
C GLN A 117 -18.86 14.21 -10.22
N GLU A 118 -17.90 13.80 -9.39
CA GLU A 118 -17.61 14.45 -8.10
C GLU A 118 -16.95 15.82 -8.25
N LEU A 119 -16.23 16.07 -9.34
CA LEU A 119 -15.58 17.36 -9.62
C LEU A 119 -16.40 18.25 -10.56
N ASP A 120 -17.52 17.73 -11.08
CA ASP A 120 -18.36 18.40 -12.07
C ASP A 120 -17.58 18.83 -13.32
N VAL A 121 -16.84 17.86 -13.88
CA VAL A 121 -15.99 18.04 -15.06
C VAL A 121 -16.59 17.25 -16.22
N THR A 122 -16.75 17.91 -17.36
CA THR A 122 -17.54 17.38 -18.49
C THR A 122 -16.75 16.48 -19.42
N ASN A 123 -15.43 16.67 -19.49
CA ASN A 123 -14.59 15.99 -20.46
C ASN A 123 -13.30 15.45 -19.82
N VAL A 124 -12.78 14.37 -20.40
CA VAL A 124 -11.58 13.68 -19.90
C VAL A 124 -10.34 14.58 -19.94
N ARG A 125 -10.22 15.43 -20.96
CA ARG A 125 -9.07 16.30 -21.12
C ARG A 125 -8.97 17.32 -19.99
N GLU A 126 -10.08 17.96 -19.65
CA GLU A 126 -10.21 18.88 -18.53
C GLU A 126 -9.92 18.18 -17.20
N LEU A 127 -10.35 16.93 -17.04
CA LEU A 127 -10.02 16.14 -15.86
C LEU A 127 -8.51 15.86 -15.78
N GLU A 128 -7.88 15.41 -16.86
CA GLU A 128 -6.44 15.14 -16.91
C GLU A 128 -5.62 16.42 -16.67
N ASP A 129 -5.99 17.53 -17.33
CA ASP A 129 -5.37 18.85 -17.14
C ASP A 129 -5.51 19.32 -15.69
N PHE A 130 -6.68 19.14 -15.06
CA PHE A 130 -6.91 19.45 -13.65
C PHE A 130 -6.04 18.59 -12.72
N LEU A 131 -6.00 17.28 -12.94
CA LEU A 131 -5.19 16.37 -12.12
C LEU A 131 -3.70 16.70 -12.24
N ILE A 132 -3.22 17.02 -13.43
CA ILE A 132 -1.82 17.37 -13.66
C ILE A 132 -1.51 18.74 -13.05
N ASN A 133 -2.14 19.80 -13.57
CA ASN A 133 -1.78 21.19 -13.28
C ASN A 133 -2.16 21.60 -11.85
N GLU A 134 -3.31 21.15 -11.38
CA GLU A 134 -3.86 21.63 -10.11
C GLU A 134 -3.57 20.68 -8.96
N CYS A 135 -3.39 19.37 -9.21
CA CYS A 135 -3.17 18.40 -8.12
C CYS A 135 -1.71 17.89 -8.06
N MET A 136 -1.15 17.42 -9.18
CA MET A 136 0.21 16.85 -9.19
C MET A 136 1.29 17.93 -9.08
N TYR A 137 1.15 19.04 -9.79
CA TYR A 137 2.10 20.16 -9.68
C TYR A 137 2.04 20.87 -8.32
N ALA A 138 0.86 20.95 -7.70
CA ALA A 138 0.73 21.37 -6.31
C ALA A 138 1.35 20.37 -5.31
N GLY A 139 1.63 19.14 -5.77
CA GLY A 139 2.27 18.08 -5.00
C GLY A 139 1.37 17.42 -3.97
N ILE A 140 0.05 17.66 -4.04
CA ILE A 140 -0.94 17.06 -3.14
C ILE A 140 -1.25 15.61 -3.51
N VAL A 141 -1.09 15.22 -4.78
CA VAL A 141 -1.23 13.83 -5.24
C VAL A 141 -0.08 13.44 -6.14
N ARG A 142 0.26 12.15 -6.14
CA ARG A 142 1.16 11.55 -7.14
C ARG A 142 0.58 10.23 -7.60
N GLY A 143 0.68 9.95 -8.89
CA GLY A 143 0.12 8.74 -9.46
C GLY A 143 0.31 8.68 -10.97
N LYS A 144 -0.38 7.72 -11.60
CA LYS A 144 -0.36 7.54 -13.05
C LYS A 144 -1.77 7.64 -13.62
N LEU A 145 -1.89 8.35 -14.73
CA LEU A 145 -3.11 8.42 -15.52
C LEU A 145 -3.11 7.26 -16.52
N ASP A 146 -4.11 6.37 -16.43
CA ASP A 146 -4.34 5.29 -17.39
C ASP A 146 -5.56 5.64 -18.24
N GLN A 147 -5.29 6.19 -19.42
CA GLN A 147 -6.32 6.61 -20.36
C GLN A 147 -7.08 5.42 -20.97
N LEU A 148 -6.45 4.25 -21.10
CA LEU A 148 -7.09 3.05 -21.66
C LEU A 148 -8.10 2.46 -20.66
N ARG A 149 -7.73 2.36 -19.38
CA ARG A 149 -8.61 1.90 -18.31
C ARG A 149 -9.50 3.00 -17.74
N ARG A 150 -9.33 4.25 -18.20
CA ARG A 150 -10.05 5.44 -17.74
C ARG A 150 -9.99 5.59 -16.22
N CYS A 151 -8.78 5.51 -15.66
CA CYS A 151 -8.59 5.66 -14.23
C CYS A 151 -7.29 6.38 -13.87
N PHE A 152 -7.28 6.93 -12.65
CA PHE A 152 -6.11 7.51 -12.02
C PHE A 152 -5.63 6.57 -10.91
N GLU A 153 -4.42 6.03 -11.06
CA GLU A 153 -3.76 5.17 -10.08
C GLU A 153 -2.95 6.02 -9.10
N VAL A 154 -3.50 6.20 -7.90
CA VAL A 154 -2.92 7.00 -6.82
C VAL A 154 -1.80 6.22 -6.15
N GLN A 155 -0.59 6.80 -6.18
CA GLN A 155 0.57 6.30 -5.42
C GLN A 155 0.72 7.03 -4.09
N PHE A 156 0.43 8.32 -4.08
CA PHE A 156 0.50 9.18 -2.92
C PHE A 156 -0.62 10.21 -2.94
N ALA A 157 -1.16 10.51 -1.77
CA ALA A 157 -2.07 11.62 -1.54
C ALA A 157 -1.69 12.24 -0.19
N ALA A 158 -1.64 13.57 -0.16
CA ALA A 158 -1.42 14.32 1.07
C ALA A 158 -2.61 14.14 2.03
N GLY A 159 -2.34 14.19 3.33
CA GLY A 159 -3.40 14.24 4.33
C GLY A 159 -4.12 15.58 4.28
N ARG A 160 -5.44 15.56 4.46
CA ARG A 160 -6.26 16.78 4.54
C ARG A 160 -6.45 17.23 6.00
N ASP A 161 -7.49 16.73 6.64
CA ASP A 161 -7.92 17.10 7.98
C ASP A 161 -8.57 15.88 8.61
N LEU A 162 -8.24 15.61 9.87
CA LEU A 162 -8.84 14.50 10.61
C LEU A 162 -10.27 14.84 11.02
N ARG A 163 -11.22 14.02 10.60
CA ARG A 163 -12.59 14.07 11.10
C ARG A 163 -12.63 13.51 12.52
N PRO A 164 -13.50 14.04 13.40
CA PRO A 164 -13.72 13.46 14.72
C PRO A 164 -14.00 11.95 14.63
N GLY A 165 -13.23 11.14 15.36
CA GLY A 165 -13.33 9.68 15.37
C GLY A 165 -12.44 8.92 14.38
N GLN A 166 -11.84 9.57 13.36
CA GLN A 166 -10.93 8.88 12.42
C GLN A 166 -9.65 8.35 13.09
N LEU A 167 -9.17 9.01 14.15
CA LEU A 167 -7.98 8.59 14.88
C LEU A 167 -8.09 7.14 15.41
N GLY A 168 -9.27 6.75 15.89
CA GLY A 168 -9.51 5.37 16.35
C GLY A 168 -9.37 4.35 15.22
N ASN A 169 -9.91 4.67 14.04
CA ASN A 169 -9.80 3.81 12.85
C ASN A 169 -8.34 3.69 12.37
N MET A 170 -7.57 4.79 12.43
CA MET A 170 -6.14 4.78 12.09
C MET A 170 -5.36 3.88 13.04
N LEU A 171 -5.58 4.02 14.35
CA LEU A 171 -4.97 3.16 15.37
C LEU A 171 -5.29 1.69 15.11
N GLN A 172 -6.57 1.36 14.89
CA GLN A 172 -6.99 -0.01 14.61
C GLN A 172 -6.33 -0.58 13.34
N THR A 173 -6.24 0.22 12.28
CA THR A 173 -5.61 -0.18 11.02
C THR A 173 -4.13 -0.49 11.21
N LEU A 174 -3.40 0.37 11.95
CA LEU A 174 -1.99 0.15 12.27
C LEU A 174 -1.79 -1.07 13.18
N SER A 175 -2.64 -1.26 14.18
CA SER A 175 -2.62 -2.45 15.05
C SER A 175 -2.85 -3.73 14.27
N ASN A 176 -3.83 -3.75 13.35
CA ASN A 176 -4.09 -4.90 12.49
C ASN A 176 -2.91 -5.21 11.57
N TRP A 177 -2.27 -4.17 11.03
CA TRP A 177 -1.09 -4.33 10.18
C TRP A 177 0.12 -4.88 10.95
N LEU A 178 0.34 -4.40 12.17
CA LEU A 178 1.38 -4.91 13.07
C LEU A 178 1.14 -6.40 13.36
N ALA A 179 -0.06 -6.76 13.82
CA ALA A 179 -0.42 -8.15 14.12
C ALA A 179 -0.27 -9.06 12.89
N THR A 180 -0.66 -8.59 11.71
CA THR A 180 -0.49 -9.34 10.45
C THR A 180 0.99 -9.57 10.14
N SER A 181 1.82 -8.54 10.33
CA SER A 181 3.27 -8.62 10.08
C SER A 181 3.96 -9.58 11.06
N GLU A 182 3.58 -9.56 12.33
CA GLU A 182 4.06 -10.50 13.34
C GLU A 182 3.69 -11.95 12.99
N ASN A 183 2.43 -12.19 12.59
CA ASN A 183 1.97 -13.51 12.18
C ASN A 183 2.69 -14.03 10.93
N LEU A 184 2.96 -13.16 9.94
CA LEU A 184 3.75 -13.51 8.77
C LEU A 184 5.18 -13.88 9.15
N LEU A 185 5.79 -13.14 10.08
CA LEU A 185 7.14 -13.42 10.56
C LEU A 185 7.21 -14.78 11.26
N VAL A 186 6.25 -15.10 12.13
CA VAL A 186 6.15 -16.42 12.77
C VAL A 186 6.00 -17.51 11.72
N SER A 187 5.10 -17.33 10.73
CA SER A 187 4.88 -18.30 9.66
C SER A 187 6.16 -18.55 8.84
N ILE A 188 6.94 -17.51 8.53
CA ILE A 188 8.22 -17.63 7.83
C ILE A 188 9.23 -18.40 8.69
N GLN A 189 9.32 -18.10 9.99
CA GLN A 189 10.22 -18.80 10.91
C GLN A 189 9.88 -20.29 11.04
N GLU A 190 8.59 -20.65 11.08
CA GLU A 190 8.14 -22.04 11.08
C GLU A 190 8.52 -22.75 9.78
N LYS A 191 8.36 -22.10 8.63
CA LYS A 191 8.76 -22.65 7.33
C LYS A 191 10.27 -22.89 7.23
N ILE A 192 11.08 -21.98 7.80
CA ILE A 192 12.54 -22.16 7.89
C ILE A 192 12.87 -23.40 8.73
N LYS A 193 12.32 -23.50 9.95
CA LYS A 193 12.55 -24.66 10.83
C LYS A 193 12.13 -25.99 10.19
N TRP A 194 10.98 -25.99 9.52
CA TRP A 194 10.51 -27.17 8.79
C TRP A 194 11.47 -27.57 7.67
N ALA A 195 11.94 -26.60 6.88
CA ALA A 195 12.90 -26.84 5.80
C ALA A 195 14.24 -27.38 6.33
N ASP A 196 14.74 -26.83 7.44
CA ASP A 196 15.96 -27.31 8.09
C ASP A 196 15.80 -28.75 8.58
N THR A 197 14.70 -29.05 9.27
CA THR A 197 14.40 -30.41 9.76
C THR A 197 14.27 -31.42 8.61
N MET A 198 13.60 -31.02 7.53
CA MET A 198 13.46 -31.87 6.34
C MET A 198 14.82 -32.11 5.67
N SER A 199 15.64 -31.06 5.53
CA SER A 199 17.00 -31.15 4.98
C SER A 199 17.90 -32.09 5.81
N GLU A 200 17.82 -32.02 7.14
CA GLU A 200 18.53 -32.95 8.04
C GLU A 200 18.03 -34.39 7.89
N SER A 201 16.72 -34.60 7.84
CA SER A 201 16.10 -35.91 7.62
C SER A 201 16.51 -36.52 6.28
N ASP A 202 16.48 -35.73 5.21
CA ASP A 202 16.87 -36.15 3.86
C ASP A 202 18.37 -36.48 3.79
N LYS A 203 19.24 -35.68 4.42
CA LYS A 203 20.68 -35.98 4.54
C LYS A 203 20.90 -37.30 5.27
N LYS A 204 20.18 -37.54 6.36
CA LYS A 204 20.29 -38.80 7.14
C LYS A 204 19.80 -39.99 6.32
N HIS A 205 18.66 -39.87 5.65
CA HIS A 205 18.11 -40.92 4.81
C HIS A 205 19.05 -41.25 3.64
N ARG A 206 19.58 -40.23 2.97
CA ARG A 206 20.55 -40.41 1.90
C ARG A 206 21.81 -41.14 2.38
N LYS A 207 22.34 -40.78 3.56
CA LYS A 207 23.49 -41.46 4.15
C LYS A 207 23.19 -42.94 4.45
N ASP A 208 22.04 -43.24 5.04
CA ASP A 208 21.61 -44.63 5.30
C ASP A 208 21.52 -45.46 4.00
N VAL A 209 20.96 -44.86 2.94
CA VAL A 209 20.89 -45.49 1.61
C VAL A 209 22.29 -45.75 1.05
N GLU A 210 23.20 -44.77 1.13
CA GLU A 210 24.59 -44.91 0.68
C GLU A 210 25.32 -46.03 1.47
N ASP A 211 25.19 -46.06 2.79
CA ASP A 211 25.80 -47.08 3.67
C ASP A 211 25.28 -48.49 3.34
N ARG A 212 23.97 -48.65 3.12
CA ARG A 212 23.36 -49.94 2.72
C ARG A 212 23.83 -50.39 1.34
N VAL A 213 23.99 -49.47 0.39
CA VAL A 213 24.53 -49.78 -0.94
C VAL A 213 25.97 -50.30 -0.82
N GLU A 214 26.81 -49.67 0.01
CA GLU A 214 28.18 -50.12 0.24
C GLU A 214 28.26 -51.49 0.94
N GLU A 215 27.37 -51.77 1.89
CA GLU A 215 27.27 -53.09 2.53
C GLU A 215 26.89 -54.20 1.52
N VAL A 216 25.91 -53.92 0.65
CA VAL A 216 25.52 -54.84 -0.43
C VAL A 216 26.68 -55.08 -1.40
N LYS A 217 27.43 -54.04 -1.79
CA LYS A 217 28.64 -54.19 -2.63
C LYS A 217 29.71 -55.06 -1.97
N LYS A 218 29.97 -54.86 -0.67
CA LYS A 218 30.96 -55.66 0.09
C LYS A 218 30.54 -57.12 0.20
N SER A 219 29.29 -57.39 0.52
CA SER A 219 28.76 -58.76 0.64
C SER A 219 28.75 -59.51 -0.70
N LEU A 220 28.43 -58.83 -1.81
CA LEU A 220 28.58 -59.37 -3.16
C LEU A 220 30.04 -59.71 -3.50
N SER A 221 30.98 -58.84 -3.12
CA SER A 221 32.42 -59.07 -3.34
C SER A 221 32.95 -60.26 -2.54
N LEU A 222 32.53 -60.42 -1.28
CA LEU A 222 32.86 -61.57 -0.43
C LEU A 222 32.28 -62.89 -0.97
N LYS A 223 31.03 -62.89 -1.45
CA LYS A 223 30.42 -64.05 -2.10
C LYS A 223 31.17 -64.46 -3.37
N LYS A 224 31.69 -63.49 -4.13
CA LYS A 224 32.50 -63.72 -5.34
C LYS A 224 33.86 -64.38 -5.02
N LEU A 225 34.43 -64.12 -3.85
CA LEU A 225 35.68 -64.73 -3.37
C LEU A 225 35.49 -66.18 -2.87
N HIS A 226 34.36 -66.50 -2.24
CA HIS A 226 34.09 -67.86 -1.72
C HIS A 226 33.79 -68.91 -2.81
N THR A 227 33.34 -68.51 -3.99
CA THR A 227 33.00 -69.45 -5.09
C THR A 227 34.22 -70.02 -5.84
N VAL A 228 35.45 -69.65 -5.48
CA VAL A 228 36.67 -70.03 -6.24
C VAL A 228 37.52 -71.14 -5.57
N SER A 229 37.18 -71.60 -4.37
CA SER A 229 37.91 -72.71 -3.73
C SER A 229 37.31 -74.08 -4.07
N ARG A 230 37.58 -74.60 -5.28
CA ARG A 230 37.42 -76.03 -5.62
C ARG A 230 38.82 -76.64 -5.79
N PRO A 231 39.22 -77.68 -5.03
CA PRO A 231 40.56 -78.27 -5.16
C PRO A 231 40.70 -79.02 -6.48
N THR A 232 41.82 -78.81 -7.17
CA THR A 232 42.28 -79.55 -8.34
C THR A 232 42.65 -80.99 -7.97
N LEU A 233 42.13 -81.97 -8.72
CA LEU A 233 42.67 -83.33 -8.77
C LEU A 233 43.28 -83.56 -10.16
N THR A 234 44.61 -83.62 -10.18
CA THR A 234 45.42 -84.12 -11.28
C THR A 234 45.30 -85.63 -11.37
N SER A 235 45.04 -86.17 -12.56
CA SER A 235 45.30 -87.58 -12.88
C SER A 235 45.82 -87.67 -14.31
N GLU A 236 47.13 -87.90 -14.42
CA GLU A 236 47.75 -88.49 -15.60
C GLU A 236 47.32 -89.97 -15.71
N GLY A 237 47.15 -90.45 -16.95
CA GLY A 237 46.67 -91.81 -17.24
C GLY A 237 46.74 -92.15 -18.73
N THR A 238 47.96 -92.34 -19.20
CA THR A 238 48.49 -92.79 -20.52
C THR A 238 47.78 -93.97 -21.24
N ARG A 239 47.57 -93.81 -22.57
CA ARG A 239 47.52 -94.83 -23.70
C ARG A 239 46.34 -95.83 -23.72
N ARG A 240 45.82 -96.36 -24.85
CA ARG A 240 46.20 -96.45 -26.30
C ARG A 240 45.00 -96.97 -27.12
N SER A 241 45.05 -96.75 -28.45
CA SER A 241 44.44 -97.55 -29.56
C SER A 241 42.93 -97.54 -29.74
N THR A 242 42.33 -97.64 -30.94
CA THR A 242 42.60 -97.31 -32.35
C THR A 242 41.36 -97.81 -33.13
N LEU A 243 41.05 -97.15 -34.26
CA LEU A 243 40.36 -97.64 -35.47
C LEU A 243 38.81 -97.60 -35.57
N ASN A 244 38.40 -96.78 -36.56
CA ASN A 244 37.40 -96.96 -37.63
C ASN A 244 35.91 -97.07 -37.25
N LEU A 245 34.98 -96.24 -37.76
CA LEU A 245 34.50 -95.92 -39.13
C LEU A 245 33.20 -96.69 -39.44
N VAL A 246 32.16 -95.92 -39.82
CA VAL A 246 30.93 -96.27 -40.58
C VAL A 246 29.76 -96.93 -39.80
N GLU A 247 28.65 -96.21 -39.64
CA GLU A 247 27.55 -96.09 -40.63
C GLU A 247 27.06 -94.64 -40.72
#